data_AF-A0A3E3DV52-F1
#
_entry.id   AF-A0A3E3DV52-F1
#
_cell.length_a   1.000
_cell.length_b   1.000
_cell.length_c   1.000
_cell.angle_alpha   90.00
_cell.angle_beta   90.00
_cell.angle_gamma   90.00
#
_symmetry.space_group_name_H-M   'P 1'
#
loop_
_entity.id
_entity.type
_entity.pdbx_description
1 polymer ?
#
loop_
_entity_poly.entity_id
_entity_poly.type
_entity_poly.pdbx_seq_one_letter_code
_entity_poly.pdbx_strand_id
1 'polypeptide(L)'
;MEKEQEHRKGYLFGGWYIDEECTKRLNPGGILPTTMTLYDKWIPIWYKIHYDLDGGMNSRLNPQFLNIESGVLRLYPAKKTGMVFDYWSLNGQKIHVIPEGQSEEITLKAHYRSRSKVSFESNGGGNIEPKLVDSNGYLKPFRHPLKLGHEFCGWYYDSKFKKPFSFDQVIKESCTLYAKWEVAIYHIRYNANGGLSSRKNPHVYTYFNSDIELLPAYKKGYVFDGWFDQRGNPLKKIYAHSIGDKFLIAHFHREDQEVGTG
;
A
#
# COMPACT_ATOMS: atom_id res chain seq x y z
N MET A 1 33.34 33.16 -55.51
CA MET A 1 32.15 32.38 -55.12
C MET A 1 32.35 31.92 -53.70
N GLU A 2 31.81 32.66 -52.73
CA GLU A 2 31.65 32.13 -51.37
C GLU A 2 30.72 30.92 -51.49
N LYS A 3 31.25 29.72 -51.20
CA LYS A 3 30.39 28.56 -51.01
C LYS A 3 29.50 28.88 -49.81
N GLU A 4 28.18 28.83 -50.01
CA GLU A 4 27.21 28.80 -48.94
C GLU A 4 27.73 27.86 -47.85
N GLN A 5 27.84 28.39 -46.63
CA GLN A 5 28.21 27.62 -45.47
C GLN A 5 27.14 26.53 -45.33
N GLU A 6 27.50 25.27 -45.59
CA GLU A 6 26.55 24.17 -45.47
C GLU A 6 25.96 24.19 -44.05
N HIS A 7 24.65 24.38 -43.93
CA HIS A 7 24.00 24.37 -42.63
C HIS A 7 23.49 22.96 -42.34
N ARG A 8 24.24 22.19 -41.56
CA ARG A 8 23.77 20.89 -41.05
C ARG A 8 22.97 21.10 -39.77
N LYS A 9 21.65 20.94 -39.85
CA LYS A 9 20.72 21.14 -38.72
C LYS A 9 21.16 20.34 -37.48
N GLY A 10 21.33 21.03 -36.35
CA GLY A 10 21.74 20.41 -35.08
C GLY A 10 23.26 20.21 -34.91
N TYR A 11 24.08 20.68 -35.86
CA TYR A 11 25.53 20.58 -35.81
C TYR A 11 26.21 21.94 -35.97
N LEU A 12 27.35 22.09 -35.31
CA LEU A 12 28.29 23.17 -35.50
C LEU A 12 29.37 22.72 -36.49
N PHE A 13 29.69 23.57 -37.47
CA PHE A 13 30.82 23.32 -38.36
C PHE A 13 32.15 23.47 -37.59
N GLY A 14 32.86 22.36 -37.41
CA GLY A 14 34.14 22.29 -36.70
C GLY A 14 35.35 22.65 -37.57
N GLY A 15 35.15 22.86 -38.87
CA GLY A 15 36.18 23.22 -39.84
C GLY A 15 36.52 22.11 -40.82
N TRP A 16 37.42 22.44 -41.75
CA TRP A 16 38.00 21.51 -42.72
C TRP A 16 39.25 20.82 -42.15
N TYR A 17 39.44 19.55 -42.47
CA TYR A 17 40.52 18.68 -42.03
C TYR A 17 41.18 17.99 -43.23
N ILE A 18 42.45 17.62 -43.10
CA ILE A 18 43.24 17.01 -44.19
C ILE A 18 43.32 15.48 -44.10
N ASP A 19 42.67 14.90 -43.10
CA ASP A 19 42.57 13.47 -42.81
C ASP A 19 41.11 13.09 -42.54
N GLU A 20 40.74 11.85 -42.88
CA GLU A 20 39.37 11.35 -42.81
C GLU A 20 38.87 11.30 -41.36
N GLU A 21 39.75 10.99 -40.41
CA GLU A 21 39.45 10.93 -38.98
C GLU A 21 39.23 12.32 -38.34
N CYS A 22 39.39 13.40 -39.10
CA CYS A 22 39.22 14.78 -38.67
C CYS A 22 40.07 15.12 -37.42
N THR A 23 41.35 14.73 -37.43
CA THR A 23 42.33 14.98 -36.37
C THR A 23 43.32 16.10 -36.70
N LYS A 24 43.58 16.39 -37.98
CA LYS A 24 44.49 17.43 -38.47
C LYS A 24 43.70 18.54 -39.16
N ARG A 25 43.43 19.61 -38.43
CA ARG A 25 42.68 20.77 -38.96
C ARG A 25 43.50 21.46 -40.05
N LEU A 26 42.82 21.83 -41.15
CA LEU A 26 43.42 22.62 -42.23
C LEU A 26 43.98 23.93 -41.67
N ASN A 27 45.26 24.20 -41.96
CA ASN A 27 45.89 25.48 -41.64
C ASN A 27 45.85 26.40 -42.88
N PRO A 28 45.08 27.50 -42.88
CA PRO A 28 44.92 28.37 -44.05
C PRO A 28 46.20 29.11 -44.48
N GLY A 29 47.22 29.19 -43.61
CA GLY A 29 48.46 29.93 -43.87
C GLY A 29 49.58 29.12 -44.54
N GLY A 30 49.36 27.84 -44.85
CA GLY A 30 50.35 26.97 -45.47
C GLY A 30 50.32 27.01 -47.00
N ILE A 31 51.44 26.66 -47.64
CA ILE A 31 51.46 26.36 -49.09
C ILE A 31 50.66 25.07 -49.28
N LEU A 32 49.50 25.17 -49.92
CA LEU A 32 48.65 24.03 -50.24
C LEU A 32 49.08 23.39 -51.57
N PRO A 33 49.01 22.05 -51.71
CA PRO A 33 49.23 21.39 -52.99
C PRO A 33 48.14 21.77 -54.00
N THR A 34 48.43 21.58 -55.30
CA THR A 34 47.51 21.89 -56.41
C THR A 34 46.20 21.11 -56.36
N THR A 35 46.18 19.94 -55.72
CA THR A 35 44.96 19.17 -55.44
C THR A 35 45.04 18.58 -54.02
N MET A 36 43.93 18.61 -53.28
CA MET A 36 43.83 18.06 -51.93
C MET A 36 42.39 17.65 -51.61
N THR A 37 42.22 16.53 -50.91
CA THR A 37 40.93 16.14 -50.33
C THR A 37 40.79 16.78 -48.95
N LEU A 38 39.64 17.38 -48.68
CA LEU A 38 39.28 17.94 -47.39
C LEU A 38 38.09 17.20 -46.82
N TYR A 39 38.08 17.04 -45.50
CA TYR A 39 37.01 16.42 -44.73
C TYR A 39 36.37 17.46 -43.79
N ASP A 40 35.05 17.53 -43.79
CA ASP A 40 34.26 18.42 -42.95
C ASP A 40 33.95 17.78 -41.59
N LYS A 41 34.32 18.47 -40.51
CA LYS A 41 33.97 18.02 -39.16
C LYS A 41 32.68 18.68 -38.69
N TRP A 42 31.70 17.87 -38.29
CA TRP A 42 30.45 18.34 -37.70
C TRP A 42 30.36 17.94 -36.23
N ILE A 43 30.09 18.90 -35.35
CA ILE A 43 30.01 18.67 -33.89
C ILE A 43 28.55 18.85 -33.47
N PRO A 44 27.88 17.84 -32.88
CA PRO A 44 26.50 17.98 -32.41
C PRO A 44 26.38 19.11 -31.38
N ILE A 45 25.39 19.98 -31.57
CA ILE A 45 25.08 21.05 -30.62
C ILE A 45 24.30 20.45 -29.44
N TRP A 46 24.76 20.74 -28.23
CA TRP A 46 24.06 20.34 -27.01
C TRP A 46 23.01 21.40 -26.63
N TYR A 47 21.76 20.98 -26.57
CA TYR A 47 20.62 21.79 -26.16
C TYR A 47 20.22 21.46 -24.73
N LYS A 48 19.86 22.48 -23.96
CA LYS A 48 19.39 22.32 -22.59
C LYS A 48 17.95 21.80 -22.58
N ILE A 49 17.66 20.90 -21.65
CA ILE A 49 16.31 20.43 -21.36
C ILE A 49 15.78 21.23 -20.18
N HIS A 50 14.66 21.93 -20.37
CA HIS A 50 13.95 22.63 -19.32
C HIS A 50 12.84 21.75 -18.75
N TYR A 51 12.65 21.79 -17.44
CA TYR A 51 11.60 21.04 -16.74
C TYR A 51 10.67 22.02 -16.03
N ASP A 52 9.44 22.13 -16.53
CA ASP A 52 8.35 22.79 -15.84
C ASP A 52 7.71 21.79 -14.86
N LEU A 53 7.98 21.98 -13.58
CA LEU A 53 7.64 21.02 -12.53
C LEU A 53 6.34 21.34 -11.81
N ASP A 54 5.67 22.44 -12.15
CA ASP A 54 4.47 22.93 -11.45
C ASP A 54 4.66 22.93 -9.91
N GLY A 55 5.77 23.52 -9.44
CA GLY A 55 6.14 23.56 -8.02
C GLY A 55 6.63 22.23 -7.41
N GLY A 56 6.79 21.19 -8.22
CA GLY A 56 7.43 19.93 -7.83
C GLY A 56 8.96 19.95 -7.91
N MET A 57 9.55 18.76 -7.75
CA MET A 57 10.99 18.51 -7.81
C MET A 57 11.31 17.49 -8.90
N ASN A 58 12.30 17.81 -9.74
CA ASN A 58 12.75 16.89 -10.77
C ASN A 58 13.54 15.71 -10.18
N SER A 59 13.55 14.58 -10.88
CA SER A 59 14.48 13.49 -10.59
C SER A 59 15.90 13.90 -11.00
N ARG A 60 16.89 13.62 -10.15
CA ARG A 60 18.32 13.80 -10.50
C ARG A 60 18.80 12.87 -11.61
N LEU A 61 18.01 11.82 -11.92
CA LEU A 61 18.31 10.86 -12.99
C LEU A 61 17.82 11.34 -14.36
N ASN A 62 17.07 12.44 -14.42
CA ASN A 62 16.61 13.00 -15.69
C ASN A 62 17.76 13.72 -16.42
N PRO A 63 17.84 13.59 -17.76
CA PRO A 63 18.90 14.22 -18.55
C PRO A 63 18.80 15.74 -18.50
N GLN A 64 19.95 16.42 -18.48
CA GLN A 64 20.00 17.90 -18.46
C GLN A 64 20.20 18.50 -19.85
N PHE A 65 20.82 17.75 -20.75
CA PHE A 65 21.14 18.16 -22.11
C PHE A 65 20.86 17.01 -23.07
N LEU A 66 20.60 17.37 -24.33
CA LEU A 66 20.48 16.44 -25.44
C LEU A 66 21.13 17.04 -26.68
N ASN A 67 21.29 16.23 -27.71
CA ASN A 67 21.64 16.65 -29.06
C ASN A 67 20.92 15.73 -30.06
N ILE A 68 21.10 16.01 -31.34
CA ILE A 68 20.43 15.28 -32.43
C ILE A 68 20.81 13.80 -32.50
N GLU A 69 21.93 13.40 -31.87
CA GLU A 69 22.45 12.02 -31.82
C GLU A 69 22.12 11.30 -30.49
N SER A 70 21.43 11.94 -29.54
CA SER A 70 21.20 11.40 -28.19
C SER A 70 20.28 10.17 -28.13
N GLY A 71 19.71 9.75 -29.26
CA GLY A 71 18.73 8.66 -29.34
C GLY A 71 17.50 8.94 -28.47
N VAL A 72 16.86 7.86 -27.98
CA VAL A 72 15.69 7.94 -27.09
C VAL A 72 16.13 8.06 -25.65
N LEU A 73 15.75 9.15 -24.97
CA LEU A 73 16.11 9.38 -23.57
C LEU A 73 14.97 9.04 -22.62
N ARG A 74 15.25 8.21 -21.61
CA ARG A 74 14.29 7.83 -20.58
C ARG A 74 14.00 8.97 -19.61
N LEU A 75 12.73 9.13 -19.26
CA LEU A 75 12.29 10.06 -18.20
C LEU A 75 11.89 9.31 -16.93
N TYR A 76 12.22 9.93 -15.80
CA TYR A 76 11.89 9.51 -14.46
C TYR A 76 10.81 10.44 -13.88
N PRO A 77 9.88 9.91 -13.05
CA PRO A 77 8.84 10.70 -12.41
C PRO A 77 9.39 11.88 -11.59
N ALA A 78 8.74 13.03 -11.69
CA ALA A 78 8.94 14.14 -10.75
C ALA A 78 8.21 13.87 -9.43
N LYS A 79 8.54 14.64 -8.38
CA LYS A 79 7.90 14.53 -7.06
C LYS A 79 7.23 15.85 -6.68
N LYS A 80 5.96 15.80 -6.27
CA LYS A 80 5.24 16.96 -5.73
C LYS A 80 4.53 16.57 -4.44
N THR A 81 4.78 17.31 -3.35
CA THR A 81 4.18 17.03 -2.04
C THR A 81 2.66 17.04 -2.13
N GLY A 82 2.02 16.00 -1.59
CA GLY A 82 0.56 15.84 -1.60
C GLY A 82 -0.05 15.30 -2.90
N MET A 83 0.71 15.22 -4.00
CA MET A 83 0.21 14.74 -5.30
C MET A 83 0.94 13.48 -5.77
N VAL A 84 0.41 12.86 -6.82
CA VAL A 84 1.00 11.71 -7.51
C VAL A 84 1.41 12.18 -8.91
N PHE A 85 2.65 11.89 -9.30
CA PHE A 85 3.09 12.12 -10.67
C PHE A 85 2.28 11.25 -11.63
N ASP A 86 1.77 11.86 -12.70
CA ASP A 86 0.99 11.16 -13.72
C ASP A 86 1.83 10.94 -14.98
N TYR A 87 2.32 12.03 -15.62
CA TYR A 87 3.12 11.93 -16.83
C TYR A 87 3.92 13.19 -17.15
N TRP A 88 4.86 13.06 -18.09
CA TRP A 88 5.54 14.19 -18.73
C TRP A 88 4.83 14.55 -20.03
N SER A 89 4.75 15.83 -20.36
CA SER A 89 4.32 16.27 -21.69
C SER A 89 5.39 17.08 -22.40
N LEU A 90 5.54 16.85 -23.69
CA LEU A 90 6.32 17.65 -24.62
C LEU A 90 5.35 18.22 -25.67
N ASN A 91 5.36 19.55 -25.85
CA ASN A 91 4.46 20.23 -26.80
C ASN A 91 2.98 19.86 -26.63
N GLY A 92 2.54 19.68 -25.38
CA GLY A 92 1.16 19.29 -25.03
C GLY A 92 0.85 17.80 -25.19
N GLN A 93 1.75 17.00 -25.79
CA GLN A 93 1.56 15.56 -25.94
C GLN A 93 2.18 14.80 -24.77
N LYS A 94 1.44 13.81 -24.25
CA LYS A 94 1.93 12.91 -23.20
C LYS A 94 3.05 12.03 -23.74
N ILE A 95 4.18 12.01 -23.04
CA ILE A 95 5.37 11.22 -23.38
C ILE A 95 5.90 10.44 -22.17
N HIS A 96 6.60 9.33 -22.45
CA HIS A 96 7.33 8.54 -21.45
C HIS A 96 8.85 8.59 -21.65
N VAL A 97 9.28 9.03 -22.83
CA VAL A 97 10.68 9.19 -23.26
C VAL A 97 10.76 10.44 -24.13
N ILE A 98 11.94 11.06 -24.19
CA ILE A 98 12.22 12.12 -25.17
C ILE A 98 12.49 11.42 -26.51
N PRO A 99 11.76 11.77 -27.60
CA PRO A 99 12.03 11.21 -28.93
C PRO A 99 13.42 11.57 -29.43
N GLU A 100 13.98 10.77 -30.32
CA GLU A 100 15.27 11.06 -30.96
C GLU A 100 15.22 12.29 -31.88
N GLY A 101 16.38 12.75 -32.34
CA GLY A 101 16.48 13.80 -33.36
C GLY A 101 16.16 15.21 -32.87
N GLN A 102 16.12 15.44 -31.56
CA GLN A 102 15.91 16.78 -31.02
C GLN A 102 17.09 17.69 -31.38
N SER A 103 16.80 18.84 -31.97
CA SER A 103 17.79 19.79 -32.49
C SER A 103 17.57 21.22 -31.98
N GLU A 104 16.90 21.35 -30.84
CA GLU A 104 16.59 22.62 -30.20
C GLU A 104 16.38 22.39 -28.70
N GLU A 105 16.31 23.48 -27.93
CA GLU A 105 15.92 23.39 -26.53
C GLU A 105 14.46 22.96 -26.41
N ILE A 106 14.19 22.08 -25.45
CA ILE A 106 12.85 21.57 -25.20
C ILE A 106 12.41 21.89 -23.78
N THR A 107 11.09 21.99 -23.58
CA THR A 107 10.49 22.11 -22.25
C THR A 107 9.55 20.94 -21.99
N LEU A 108 9.84 20.19 -20.93
CA LEU A 108 9.02 19.08 -20.45
C LEU A 108 8.18 19.54 -19.28
N LYS A 109 6.86 19.34 -19.35
CA LYS A 109 5.94 19.68 -18.25
C LYS A 109 5.54 18.45 -17.46
N ALA A 110 5.67 18.52 -16.13
CA ALA A 110 5.19 17.48 -15.23
C ALA A 110 3.69 17.65 -14.97
N HIS A 111 2.93 16.58 -15.14
CA HIS A 111 1.52 16.53 -14.80
C HIS A 111 1.31 15.67 -13.56
N TYR A 112 0.43 16.12 -12.69
CA TYR A 112 0.14 15.47 -11.41
C TYR A 112 -1.36 15.26 -11.25
N ARG A 113 -1.71 14.25 -10.45
CA ARG A 113 -3.08 13.98 -10.02
C ARG A 113 -3.18 13.94 -8.50
N SER A 114 -4.38 14.18 -7.99
CA SER A 114 -4.69 14.02 -6.58
C SER A 114 -4.53 12.55 -6.14
N ARG A 115 -4.18 12.36 -4.86
CA ARG A 115 -4.17 11.02 -4.26
C ARG A 115 -5.60 10.51 -4.10
N SER A 116 -5.79 9.21 -4.36
CA SER A 116 -7.06 8.54 -4.13
C SER A 116 -7.38 8.50 -2.63
N LYS A 117 -8.62 8.85 -2.29
CA LYS A 117 -9.15 8.82 -0.93
C LYS A 117 -9.91 7.52 -0.71
N VAL A 118 -9.58 6.82 0.37
CA VAL A 118 -10.30 5.64 0.85
C VAL A 118 -11.15 6.06 2.06
N SER A 119 -12.46 6.00 1.89
CA SER A 119 -13.43 6.15 2.97
C SER A 119 -13.78 4.78 3.55
N PHE A 120 -14.32 4.74 4.76
CA PHE A 120 -14.62 3.49 5.46
C PHE A 120 -16.08 3.48 5.93
N GLU A 121 -16.80 2.44 5.56
CA GLU A 121 -18.09 2.09 6.15
C GLU A 121 -17.84 0.95 7.14
N SER A 122 -17.84 1.29 8.44
CA SER A 122 -17.49 0.36 9.51
C SER A 122 -18.60 -0.66 9.80
N ASN A 123 -19.81 -0.50 9.23
CA ASN A 123 -20.95 -1.40 9.42
C ASN A 123 -21.23 -1.70 10.90
N GLY A 124 -21.23 -0.65 11.72
CA GLY A 124 -21.48 -0.72 13.17
C GLY A 124 -20.22 -0.93 14.04
N GLY A 125 -19.03 -0.95 13.44
CA GLY A 125 -17.77 -0.77 14.18
C GLY A 125 -17.49 0.70 14.50
N GLY A 126 -16.44 0.97 15.26
CA GLY A 126 -15.95 2.33 15.50
C GLY A 126 -15.64 3.12 14.21
N ASN A 127 -15.83 4.45 14.26
CA ASN A 127 -15.56 5.34 13.12
C ASN A 127 -14.07 5.34 12.73
N ILE A 128 -13.80 5.42 11.43
CA ILE A 128 -12.45 5.53 10.88
C ILE A 128 -12.40 6.69 9.92
N GLU A 129 -11.55 7.67 10.23
CA GLU A 129 -11.31 8.80 9.33
C GLU A 129 -10.77 8.34 7.97
N PRO A 130 -11.21 8.95 6.86
CA PRO A 130 -10.72 8.64 5.54
C PRO A 130 -9.20 8.74 5.44
N LYS A 131 -8.60 7.87 4.63
CA LYS A 131 -7.15 7.79 4.43
C LYS A 131 -6.81 8.02 2.97
N LEU A 132 -5.65 8.64 2.73
CA LEU A 132 -5.09 8.76 1.39
C LEU A 132 -4.17 7.58 1.10
N VAL A 133 -4.20 7.11 -0.13
CA VAL A 133 -3.19 6.18 -0.65
C VAL A 133 -1.84 6.89 -0.78
N ASP A 134 -0.76 6.11 -0.81
CA ASP A 134 0.56 6.64 -1.11
C ASP A 134 0.74 6.99 -2.61
N SER A 135 1.93 7.45 -2.99
CA SER A 135 2.22 7.81 -4.38
C SER A 135 2.15 6.64 -5.36
N ASN A 136 2.24 5.41 -4.86
CA ASN A 136 2.17 4.19 -5.65
C ASN A 136 0.75 3.59 -5.65
N GLY A 137 -0.20 4.24 -4.95
CA GLY A 137 -1.60 3.82 -4.88
C GLY A 137 -1.88 2.79 -3.79
N TYR A 138 -0.96 2.52 -2.87
CA TYR A 138 -1.19 1.59 -1.77
C TYR A 138 -1.77 2.29 -0.55
N LEU A 139 -2.74 1.64 0.09
CA LEU A 139 -3.24 2.04 1.40
C LEU A 139 -2.33 1.44 2.48
N LYS A 140 -1.84 2.26 3.40
CA LYS A 140 -1.02 1.75 4.52
C LYS A 140 -1.88 0.93 5.49
N PRO A 141 -1.41 -0.23 5.98
CA PRO A 141 -2.10 -1.00 7.02
C PRO A 141 -2.40 -0.15 8.27
N PHE A 142 -3.56 -0.41 8.88
CA PHE A 142 -4.00 0.24 10.10
C PHE A 142 -4.85 -0.74 10.92
N ARG A 143 -5.03 -0.45 12.21
CA ARG A 143 -5.88 -1.28 13.08
C ARG A 143 -7.33 -1.19 12.61
N HIS A 144 -7.97 -2.33 12.40
CA HIS A 144 -9.40 -2.38 12.12
C HIS A 144 -10.19 -1.85 13.34
N PRO A 145 -11.42 -1.37 13.15
CA PRO A 145 -12.23 -0.89 14.27
C PRO A 145 -12.63 -2.09 15.14
N LEU A 146 -13.30 -1.82 16.27
CA LEU A 146 -13.89 -2.86 17.10
C LEU A 146 -15.41 -2.78 17.00
N LYS A 147 -16.06 -3.94 17.07
CA LYS A 147 -17.52 -4.09 17.15
C LYS A 147 -17.83 -5.13 18.22
N LEU A 148 -18.52 -4.74 19.29
CA LEU A 148 -18.80 -5.63 20.42
C LEU A 148 -19.56 -6.89 19.96
N GLY A 149 -19.15 -8.04 20.48
CA GLY A 149 -19.76 -9.33 20.15
C GLY A 149 -19.47 -9.84 18.75
N HIS A 150 -18.55 -9.22 18.00
CA HIS A 150 -18.24 -9.60 16.62
C HIS A 150 -16.72 -9.75 16.40
N GLU A 151 -16.39 -10.59 15.44
CA GLU A 151 -15.04 -10.76 14.90
C GLU A 151 -14.91 -10.06 13.53
N PHE A 152 -13.80 -9.35 13.33
CA PHE A 152 -13.54 -8.62 12.09
C PHE A 152 -13.09 -9.59 10.99
N CYS A 153 -13.87 -9.69 9.91
CA CYS A 153 -13.63 -10.64 8.83
C CYS A 153 -12.92 -10.02 7.61
N GLY A 154 -12.56 -8.73 7.68
CA GLY A 154 -11.87 -8.03 6.60
C GLY A 154 -12.67 -6.86 6.00
N TRP A 155 -11.99 -6.15 5.10
CA TRP A 155 -12.55 -5.05 4.32
C TRP A 155 -12.93 -5.53 2.92
N TYR A 156 -13.97 -4.94 2.34
CA TYR A 156 -14.47 -5.28 1.00
C TYR A 156 -14.76 -4.01 0.20
N TYR A 157 -14.61 -4.07 -1.12
CA TYR A 157 -14.93 -2.95 -2.02
C TYR A 157 -16.44 -2.77 -2.26
N ASP A 158 -17.25 -3.74 -1.84
CA ASP A 158 -18.70 -3.69 -2.01
C ASP A 158 -19.43 -4.06 -0.73
N SER A 159 -20.60 -3.47 -0.53
CA SER A 159 -21.46 -3.71 0.64
C SER A 159 -22.07 -5.11 0.71
N LYS A 160 -21.98 -5.90 -0.37
CA LYS A 160 -22.42 -7.31 -0.40
C LYS A 160 -21.28 -8.28 -0.07
N PHE A 161 -20.09 -7.76 0.28
CA PHE A 161 -18.92 -8.53 0.68
C PHE A 161 -18.45 -9.57 -0.36
N LYS A 162 -18.55 -9.24 -1.65
CA LYS A 162 -18.13 -10.15 -2.75
C LYS A 162 -16.71 -9.90 -3.24
N LYS A 163 -16.17 -8.71 -3.03
CA LYS A 163 -14.85 -8.25 -3.50
C LYS A 163 -13.97 -7.90 -2.31
N PRO A 164 -13.19 -8.87 -1.78
CA PRO A 164 -12.31 -8.60 -0.65
C PRO A 164 -11.22 -7.60 -1.03
N PHE A 165 -10.87 -6.75 -0.07
CA PHE A 165 -9.74 -5.84 -0.14
C PHE A 165 -8.53 -6.44 0.58
N SER A 166 -7.35 -6.22 0.02
CA SER A 166 -6.06 -6.49 0.66
C SER A 166 -5.12 -5.30 0.52
N PHE A 167 -4.25 -5.09 1.51
CA PHE A 167 -3.33 -3.95 1.55
C PHE A 167 -2.22 -3.98 0.48
N ASP A 168 -2.06 -5.10 -0.23
CA ASP A 168 -1.18 -5.28 -1.38
C ASP A 168 -1.85 -4.93 -2.72
N GLN A 169 -3.09 -4.43 -2.71
CA GLN A 169 -3.80 -4.00 -3.91
C GLN A 169 -3.62 -2.49 -4.16
N VAL A 170 -3.33 -2.15 -5.42
CA VAL A 170 -3.24 -0.76 -5.86
C VAL A 170 -4.64 -0.17 -6.04
N ILE A 171 -4.90 0.95 -5.38
CA ILE A 171 -6.14 1.72 -5.48
C ILE A 171 -5.92 2.89 -6.44
N LYS A 172 -6.51 2.78 -7.63
CA LYS A 172 -6.36 3.79 -8.69
C LYS A 172 -7.26 5.01 -8.49
N GLU A 173 -8.45 4.80 -7.94
CA GLU A 173 -9.50 5.81 -7.76
C GLU A 173 -10.02 5.79 -6.33
N SER A 174 -10.58 6.92 -5.88
CA SER A 174 -11.17 7.03 -4.55
C SER A 174 -12.33 6.03 -4.40
N CYS A 175 -12.42 5.37 -3.25
CA CYS A 175 -13.41 4.32 -3.00
C CYS A 175 -13.84 4.29 -1.52
N THR A 176 -14.86 3.48 -1.24
CA THR A 176 -15.28 3.16 0.13
C THR A 176 -15.03 1.68 0.39
N LEU A 177 -14.39 1.37 1.51
CA LEU A 177 -14.24 0.00 1.99
C LEU A 177 -15.28 -0.31 3.07
N TYR A 178 -15.87 -1.49 2.99
CA TYR A 178 -16.95 -1.97 3.86
C TYR A 178 -16.43 -3.06 4.79
N ALA A 179 -16.57 -2.88 6.09
CA ALA A 179 -16.15 -3.88 7.09
C ALA A 179 -17.13 -5.06 7.10
N LYS A 180 -16.62 -6.28 6.98
CA LYS A 180 -17.39 -7.50 7.23
C LYS A 180 -17.17 -7.95 8.67
N TRP A 181 -18.25 -8.38 9.31
CA TRP A 181 -18.26 -8.88 10.69
C TRP A 181 -18.99 -10.21 10.76
N GLU A 182 -18.53 -11.08 11.64
CA GLU A 182 -19.26 -12.30 12.03
C GLU A 182 -19.47 -12.27 13.55
N VAL A 183 -20.55 -12.86 14.04
CA VAL A 183 -20.83 -12.93 15.48
C VAL A 183 -19.75 -13.79 16.13
N ALA A 184 -19.07 -13.24 17.14
CA ALA A 184 -18.05 -13.97 17.87
C ALA A 184 -18.70 -15.07 18.73
N ILE A 185 -18.19 -16.29 18.58
CA ILE A 185 -18.60 -17.45 19.37
C ILE A 185 -17.54 -17.69 20.45
N TYR A 186 -17.97 -17.74 21.70
CA TYR A 186 -17.12 -18.00 22.86
C TYR A 186 -17.39 -19.40 23.40
N HIS A 187 -16.32 -20.10 23.80
CA HIS A 187 -16.41 -21.45 24.32
C HIS A 187 -16.54 -21.49 25.84
N ILE A 188 -17.32 -22.43 26.33
CA ILE A 188 -17.46 -22.74 27.76
C ILE A 188 -16.88 -24.13 28.01
N ARG A 189 -15.86 -24.20 28.87
CA ARG A 189 -15.20 -25.44 29.27
C ARG A 189 -15.46 -25.72 30.73
N TYR A 190 -15.95 -26.92 31.01
CA TYR A 190 -16.25 -27.39 32.36
C TYR A 190 -15.21 -28.41 32.80
N ASN A 191 -14.53 -28.14 33.90
CA ASN A 191 -13.77 -29.12 34.66
C ASN A 191 -14.59 -29.54 35.88
N ALA A 192 -15.17 -30.74 35.83
CA ALA A 192 -15.99 -31.27 36.93
C ALA A 192 -15.16 -31.89 38.08
N ASN A 193 -13.83 -31.74 38.11
CA ASN A 193 -12.94 -32.21 39.18
C ASN A 193 -13.17 -33.69 39.58
N GLY A 194 -13.22 -34.56 38.56
CA GLY A 194 -13.48 -36.00 38.72
C GLY A 194 -14.96 -36.36 38.89
N GLY A 195 -15.87 -35.38 38.86
CA GLY A 195 -17.31 -35.58 38.71
C GLY A 195 -17.77 -35.50 37.25
N LEU A 196 -19.07 -35.25 37.06
CA LEU A 196 -19.73 -35.13 35.77
C LEU A 196 -20.49 -33.79 35.68
N SER A 197 -20.22 -33.00 34.65
CA SER A 197 -21.03 -31.82 34.34
C SER A 197 -22.36 -32.23 33.68
N SER A 198 -23.42 -31.44 33.91
CA SER A 198 -24.69 -31.64 33.25
C SER A 198 -24.55 -31.50 31.73
N ARG A 199 -25.07 -32.47 30.96
CA ARG A 199 -25.09 -32.41 29.48
C ARG A 199 -25.98 -31.29 28.92
N LYS A 200 -26.82 -30.69 29.77
CA LYS A 200 -27.67 -29.56 29.40
C LYS A 200 -26.95 -28.21 29.52
N ASN A 201 -25.76 -28.17 30.12
CA ASN A 201 -24.94 -26.98 30.12
C ASN A 201 -24.42 -26.70 28.69
N PRO A 202 -24.51 -25.46 28.17
CA PRO A 202 -24.04 -25.14 26.83
C PRO A 202 -22.52 -25.12 26.76
N HIS A 203 -21.97 -25.45 25.59
CA HIS A 203 -20.53 -25.42 25.34
C HIS A 203 -20.05 -24.16 24.60
N VAL A 204 -20.99 -23.36 24.11
CA VAL A 204 -20.72 -22.10 23.42
C VAL A 204 -21.79 -21.07 23.76
N TYR A 205 -21.42 -19.80 23.67
CA TYR A 205 -22.34 -18.68 23.76
C TYR A 205 -21.81 -17.49 22.94
N THR A 206 -22.65 -16.49 22.76
CA THR A 206 -22.35 -15.23 22.07
C THR A 206 -22.71 -14.06 22.98
N TYR A 207 -22.21 -12.87 22.62
CA TYR A 207 -22.58 -11.62 23.29
C TYR A 207 -24.10 -11.34 23.31
N PHE A 208 -24.85 -11.92 22.37
CA PHE A 208 -26.29 -11.68 22.19
C PHE A 208 -27.18 -12.67 22.94
N ASN A 209 -26.61 -13.71 23.57
CA ASN A 209 -27.39 -14.59 24.42
C ASN A 209 -27.84 -13.86 25.68
N SER A 210 -29.04 -14.22 26.16
CA SER A 210 -29.50 -13.87 27.51
C SER A 210 -28.62 -14.54 28.57
N ASP A 211 -28.89 -14.25 29.85
CA ASP A 211 -28.27 -14.95 30.97
C ASP A 211 -28.38 -16.48 30.79
N ILE A 212 -27.26 -17.17 31.04
CA ILE A 212 -27.15 -18.63 31.00
C ILE A 212 -26.94 -19.12 32.43
N GLU A 213 -27.96 -19.77 32.98
CA GLU A 213 -27.88 -20.46 34.27
C GLU A 213 -27.00 -21.72 34.16
N LEU A 214 -26.08 -21.90 35.10
CA LEU A 214 -25.16 -23.03 35.12
C LEU A 214 -25.72 -24.15 35.99
N LEU A 215 -26.00 -25.29 35.39
CA LEU A 215 -26.50 -26.46 36.10
C LEU A 215 -25.38 -27.10 36.93
N PRO A 216 -25.70 -27.65 38.11
CA PRO A 216 -24.72 -28.23 39.02
C PRO A 216 -24.01 -29.43 38.40
N ALA A 217 -22.76 -29.66 38.83
CA ALA A 217 -22.05 -30.90 38.55
C ALA A 217 -22.39 -31.97 39.60
N TYR A 218 -22.24 -33.24 39.22
CA TYR A 218 -22.47 -34.38 40.10
C TYR A 218 -21.15 -35.12 40.40
N LYS A 219 -20.91 -35.44 41.67
CA LYS A 219 -19.80 -36.29 42.10
C LYS A 219 -20.27 -37.16 43.27
N LYS A 220 -20.20 -38.48 43.13
CA LYS A 220 -20.70 -39.43 44.15
C LYS A 220 -20.01 -39.22 45.50
N GLY A 221 -20.80 -39.07 46.58
CA GLY A 221 -20.32 -38.86 47.95
C GLY A 221 -19.87 -37.42 48.25
N TYR A 222 -20.25 -36.47 47.40
CA TYR A 222 -19.90 -35.06 47.52
C TYR A 222 -21.11 -34.17 47.22
N VAL A 223 -21.20 -33.04 47.90
CA VAL A 223 -22.16 -31.97 47.65
C VAL A 223 -21.51 -30.91 46.76
N PHE A 224 -22.26 -30.42 45.77
CA PHE A 224 -21.76 -29.41 44.83
C PHE A 224 -21.84 -28.00 45.41
N ASP A 225 -20.70 -27.32 45.50
CA ASP A 225 -20.60 -25.97 46.06
C ASP A 225 -20.87 -24.87 45.03
N GLY A 226 -20.53 -25.13 43.77
CA GLY A 226 -20.63 -24.13 42.71
C GLY A 226 -19.60 -24.31 41.61
N TRP A 227 -19.78 -23.55 40.55
CA TRP A 227 -18.78 -23.35 39.51
C TRP A 227 -17.91 -22.15 39.87
N PHE A 228 -16.61 -22.27 39.64
CA PHE A 228 -15.63 -21.22 39.92
C PHE A 228 -14.81 -20.94 38.67
N ASP A 229 -14.38 -19.69 38.47
CA ASP A 229 -13.38 -19.38 37.46
C ASP A 229 -11.97 -19.84 37.89
N GLN A 230 -11.00 -19.66 37.01
CA GLN A 230 -9.60 -20.01 37.29
C GLN A 230 -8.96 -19.20 38.42
N ARG A 231 -9.59 -18.12 38.88
CA ARG A 231 -9.15 -17.27 39.99
C ARG A 231 -9.86 -17.61 41.30
N GLY A 232 -10.76 -18.59 41.30
CA GLY A 232 -11.55 -18.97 42.46
C GLY A 232 -12.74 -18.06 42.75
N ASN A 233 -13.19 -17.25 41.78
CA ASN A 233 -14.44 -16.50 41.92
C ASN A 233 -15.63 -17.42 41.59
N PRO A 234 -16.70 -17.43 42.41
CA PRO A 234 -17.89 -18.22 42.12
C PRO A 234 -18.69 -17.61 40.95
N LEU A 235 -19.13 -18.46 40.01
CA LEU A 235 -20.06 -18.13 38.94
C LEU A 235 -21.32 -19.00 39.05
N LYS A 236 -22.47 -18.36 39.30
CA LYS A 236 -23.78 -19.03 39.25
C LYS A 236 -24.36 -19.05 37.83
N LYS A 237 -24.04 -18.03 37.04
CA LYS A 237 -24.50 -17.84 35.66
C LYS A 237 -23.46 -17.12 34.81
N ILE A 238 -23.60 -17.25 33.50
CA ILE A 238 -22.93 -16.37 32.53
C ILE A 238 -23.93 -15.27 32.17
N TYR A 239 -23.61 -14.03 32.50
CA TYR A 239 -24.49 -12.89 32.27
C TYR A 239 -24.60 -12.54 30.77
N ALA A 240 -25.75 -12.01 30.36
CA ALA A 240 -25.94 -11.42 29.05
C ALA A 240 -24.82 -10.42 28.73
N HIS A 241 -24.44 -10.30 27.45
CA HIS A 241 -23.37 -9.41 27.00
C HIS A 241 -21.97 -9.78 27.52
N SER A 242 -21.80 -10.92 28.18
CA SER A 242 -20.47 -11.46 28.49
C SER A 242 -19.67 -11.71 27.21
N ILE A 243 -18.36 -11.54 27.29
CA ILE A 243 -17.43 -11.82 26.19
C ILE A 243 -16.29 -12.73 26.64
N GLY A 244 -15.67 -13.40 25.68
CA GLY A 244 -14.48 -14.24 25.87
C GLY A 244 -14.79 -15.61 26.45
N ASP A 245 -13.91 -16.57 26.18
CA ASP A 245 -14.05 -17.95 26.66
C ASP A 245 -14.20 -18.03 28.19
N LYS A 246 -14.90 -19.07 28.64
CA LYS A 246 -15.16 -19.36 30.05
C LYS A 246 -14.55 -20.72 30.40
N PHE A 247 -13.79 -20.74 31.48
CA PHE A 247 -13.22 -21.95 32.07
C PHE A 247 -13.76 -22.08 33.49
N LEU A 248 -14.61 -23.09 33.71
CA LEU A 248 -15.37 -23.27 34.93
C LEU A 248 -14.94 -24.56 35.63
N ILE A 249 -14.64 -24.46 36.93
CA ILE A 249 -14.14 -25.55 37.77
C ILE A 249 -15.19 -25.83 38.84
N ALA A 250 -15.64 -27.08 38.96
CA ALA A 250 -16.62 -27.48 39.97
C ALA A 250 -15.94 -27.65 41.33
N HIS A 251 -16.46 -27.00 42.37
CA HIS A 251 -16.04 -27.23 43.75
C HIS A 251 -17.05 -28.12 44.47
N PHE A 252 -16.54 -28.91 45.41
CA PHE A 252 -17.30 -29.89 46.16
C PHE A 252 -16.76 -30.03 47.59
N HIS A 253 -17.67 -30.27 48.54
CA HIS A 253 -17.33 -30.79 49.87
C HIS A 253 -17.91 -32.21 50.05
N ARG A 254 -17.35 -32.99 50.98
CA ARG A 254 -17.88 -34.31 51.30
C ARG A 254 -19.20 -34.15 52.02
N GLU A 255 -20.15 -35.02 51.70
CA GLU A 255 -21.38 -35.15 52.47
C GLU A 255 -21.01 -35.60 53.89
N ASP A 256 -21.39 -34.83 54.90
CA ASP A 256 -21.09 -35.19 56.29
C ASP A 256 -21.75 -36.54 56.58
N GLN A 257 -20.94 -37.52 57.01
CA GLN A 257 -21.50 -38.73 57.57
C GLN A 257 -22.06 -38.33 58.94
N GLU A 258 -23.38 -38.25 59.07
CA GLU A 258 -24.02 -38.31 60.38
C GLU A 258 -23.52 -39.58 61.07
N VAL A 259 -22.57 -39.41 61.98
CA VAL A 259 -22.21 -40.44 62.94
C VAL A 259 -23.44 -40.59 63.82
N GLY A 260 -24.28 -41.57 63.49
CA GLY A 260 -25.37 -41.99 64.35
C GLY A 260 -24.79 -42.37 65.71
N THR A 261 -24.92 -41.50 66.69
CA THR A 261 -24.73 -41.85 68.09
C THR A 261 -25.91 -42.74 68.48
N GLY A 262 -25.68 -44.04 68.42
CA GLY A 262 -26.51 -45.05 69.07
C GLY A 262 -26.42 -45.00 70.59
#